data_AF-A0A078MU98-F1
#
_entry.id   AF-A0A078MU98-F1
#
_cell.length_a   1.000
_cell.length_b   1.000
_cell.length_c   1.000
_cell.angle_alpha   90.00
_cell.angle_beta   90.00
_cell.angle_gamma   90.00
#
_symmetry.space_group_name_H-M   'P 1'
#
loop_
_entity.id
_entity.type
_entity.pdbx_description
1 polymer ?
#
loop_
_entity_poly.entity_id
_entity_poly.type
_entity_poly.pdbx_seq_one_letter_code
_entity_poly.pdbx_strand_id
1 'polypeptide(L)'
;MSEPMQSNTNHPGPGAGNNPGVPGAGGYPGAPGSNYNYAGNPYAGMPQAPAAEPVRPRTVELAFWLVIASSVLNILNYFLTLNYVTEMSGGAVVTGAAAGGFIFGTAIRIALAALARQGQNWARIVLTVFAALSLTGLLGLFVAGPLAGLTGLLAIATFVAAAVMLFLKPSNEFFTASKAYRQAKKFAA
;
A
#
# COMPACT_ATOMS: atom_id res chain seq x y z
N MET A 1 -1.58 0.51 78.91
CA MET A 1 -0.18 0.10 78.81
C MET A 1 -0.10 -1.13 77.93
N SER A 2 0.33 -0.95 76.67
CA SER A 2 1.17 -1.85 75.87
C SER A 2 1.00 -1.56 74.36
N GLU A 3 1.69 -0.52 73.88
CA GLU A 3 2.22 -0.57 72.51
C GLU A 3 3.38 -1.58 72.47
N PRO A 4 3.56 -2.27 71.34
CA PRO A 4 4.92 -2.49 70.87
C PRO A 4 5.09 -2.12 69.39
N MET A 5 5.90 -1.08 69.20
CA MET A 5 7.08 -1.02 68.34
C MET A 5 6.98 -1.51 66.88
N GLN A 6 7.01 -0.50 66.00
CA GLN A 6 7.40 -0.54 64.60
C GLN A 6 8.81 -1.14 64.42
N SER A 7 8.93 -2.20 63.62
CA SER A 7 10.23 -2.69 63.14
C SER A 7 10.62 -1.97 61.84
N ASN A 8 11.46 -0.95 61.99
CA ASN A 8 12.27 -0.37 60.93
C ASN A 8 13.37 -1.37 60.53
N THR A 9 13.34 -1.87 59.31
CA THR A 9 14.45 -2.61 58.71
C THR A 9 14.81 -2.01 57.36
N ASN A 10 15.75 -1.05 57.40
CA ASN A 10 16.66 -0.76 56.30
C ASN A 10 17.26 -2.08 55.79
N HIS A 11 17.14 -2.35 54.49
CA HIS A 11 17.91 -3.40 53.82
C HIS A 11 18.63 -2.84 52.58
N PRO A 12 19.89 -3.24 52.33
CA PRO A 12 20.81 -2.57 51.40
C PRO A 12 20.52 -2.95 49.94
N GLY A 13 20.74 -2.00 49.03
CA GLY A 13 20.59 -2.21 47.60
C GLY A 13 21.57 -3.24 47.01
N PRO A 14 21.15 -4.07 46.05
CA PRO A 14 22.07 -4.94 45.32
C PRO A 14 22.75 -4.20 44.17
N GLY A 15 24.03 -3.90 44.39
CA GLY A 15 25.18 -4.12 43.50
C GLY A 15 25.03 -3.95 41.99
N ALA A 16 25.82 -3.02 41.45
CA ALA A 16 26.24 -3.00 40.05
C ALA A 16 26.94 -4.32 39.68
N GLY A 17 26.22 -5.21 39.00
CA GLY A 17 26.76 -6.44 38.42
C GLY A 17 27.21 -6.20 36.97
N ASN A 18 28.52 -6.27 36.75
CA ASN A 18 29.15 -6.49 35.45
C ASN A 18 28.45 -7.64 34.71
N ASN A 19 27.92 -7.38 33.51
CA ASN A 19 27.47 -8.45 32.62
C ASN A 19 28.52 -8.68 31.51
N PRO A 20 29.13 -9.87 31.42
CA PRO A 20 30.15 -10.20 30.43
C PRO A 20 29.58 -10.27 29.00
N GLY A 21 30.43 -9.89 28.05
CA GLY A 21 30.08 -9.63 26.65
C GLY A 21 29.42 -10.79 25.91
N VAL A 22 28.36 -10.46 25.17
CA VAL A 22 27.79 -11.30 24.12
C VAL A 22 28.38 -10.85 22.77
N PRO A 23 29.00 -11.75 21.99
CA PRO A 23 29.60 -11.40 20.69
C PRO A 23 28.53 -11.03 19.66
N GLY A 24 28.83 -9.99 18.87
CA GLY A 24 27.93 -9.41 17.89
C GLY A 24 27.50 -10.38 16.78
N ALA A 25 26.21 -10.35 16.47
CA ALA A 25 25.64 -10.84 15.22
C ALA A 25 25.11 -9.63 14.43
N GLY A 26 25.55 -9.51 13.17
CA GLY A 26 25.34 -8.36 12.29
C GLY A 26 23.88 -7.88 12.24
N GLY A 27 23.69 -6.62 12.64
CA GLY A 27 22.39 -5.95 12.64
C GLY A 27 21.96 -5.54 11.24
N TYR A 28 20.91 -6.17 10.75
CA TYR A 28 20.05 -5.57 9.73
C TYR A 28 19.43 -4.28 10.31
N PRO A 29 19.33 -3.17 9.55
CA PRO A 29 18.67 -1.95 10.03
C PRO A 29 17.21 -2.25 10.39
N GLY A 30 16.90 -2.14 11.69
CA GLY A 30 15.62 -2.48 12.26
C GLY A 30 14.48 -1.60 11.72
N ALA A 31 13.38 -2.26 11.37
CA ALA A 31 12.10 -1.62 11.11
C ALA A 31 11.64 -0.82 12.35
N PRO A 32 11.09 0.41 12.20
CA PRO A 32 10.53 1.14 13.32
C PRO A 32 9.32 0.38 13.90
N GLY A 33 9.49 -0.10 15.13
CA GLY A 33 8.48 -0.85 15.86
C GLY A 33 7.16 -0.06 15.98
N SER A 34 6.08 -0.73 15.59
CA SER A 34 4.72 -0.25 15.85
C SER A 34 4.44 -0.30 17.35
N ASN A 35 4.46 0.86 18.01
CA ASN A 35 3.99 0.99 19.39
C ASN A 35 2.45 0.95 19.38
N TYR A 36 1.90 -0.27 19.36
CA TYR A 36 0.49 -0.50 19.65
C TYR A 36 0.27 -0.32 21.15
N ASN A 37 -0.50 0.72 21.50
CA ASN A 37 -1.01 0.91 22.85
C ASN A 37 -1.99 -0.24 23.18
N TYR A 38 -1.46 -1.33 23.74
CA TYR A 38 -2.27 -2.29 24.50
C TYR A 38 -2.67 -1.61 25.80
N ALA A 39 -3.97 -1.62 26.11
CA ALA A 39 -4.52 -1.17 27.38
C ALA A 39 -3.76 -1.88 28.53
N GLY A 40 -2.85 -1.17 29.19
CA GLY A 40 -1.98 -1.71 30.24
C GLY A 40 -0.51 -1.26 30.22
N ASN A 41 -0.09 -0.35 29.33
CA ASN A 41 1.33 0.03 29.21
C ASN A 41 1.74 1.10 30.27
N PRO A 42 2.66 0.81 31.22
CA PRO A 42 3.01 1.68 32.34
C PRO A 42 3.81 2.94 31.99
N TYR A 43 4.05 3.21 30.71
CA TYR A 43 4.82 4.34 30.19
C TYR A 43 3.97 5.40 29.47
N ALA A 44 2.66 5.45 29.74
CA ALA A 44 1.68 6.35 29.10
C ALA A 44 1.88 7.87 29.36
N GLY A 45 3.01 8.30 29.91
CA GLY A 45 3.29 9.68 30.31
C GLY A 45 4.54 10.31 29.70
N MET A 46 5.24 9.65 28.77
CA MET A 46 6.41 10.25 28.10
C MET A 46 5.98 11.13 26.92
N PRO A 47 6.60 12.31 26.71
CA PRO A 47 6.35 13.14 25.54
C PRO A 47 6.54 12.32 24.27
N GLN A 48 5.45 12.12 23.54
CA GLN A 48 5.44 11.27 22.37
C GLN A 48 6.26 11.96 21.28
N ALA A 49 7.46 11.43 21.01
CA ALA A 49 8.31 11.94 19.95
C ALA A 49 7.51 12.02 18.63
N PRO A 50 7.70 13.07 17.81
CA PRO A 50 6.98 13.22 16.55
C PRO A 50 7.03 11.92 15.77
N ALA A 51 5.86 11.37 15.43
CA ALA A 51 5.77 10.11 14.71
C ALA A 51 6.65 10.21 13.45
N ALA A 52 7.69 9.38 13.35
CA ALA A 52 8.58 9.40 12.20
C ALA A 52 7.78 9.05 10.93
N GLU A 53 8.12 9.68 9.79
CA GLU A 53 7.46 9.37 8.53
C GLU A 53 7.64 7.88 8.18
N PRO A 54 6.56 7.14 7.85
CA PRO A 54 6.67 5.74 7.49
C PRO A 54 7.58 5.57 6.26
N VAL A 55 8.67 4.81 6.41
CA VAL A 55 9.55 4.45 5.30
C VAL A 55 8.75 3.66 4.28
N ARG A 56 8.76 4.12 3.02
CA ARG A 56 7.98 3.53 1.93
C ARG A 56 8.55 2.13 1.60
N PRO A 57 7.75 1.05 1.68
CA PRO A 57 8.24 -0.27 1.31
C PRO A 57 8.37 -0.42 -0.21
N ARG A 58 9.38 -1.19 -0.64
CA ARG A 58 9.62 -1.51 -2.06
C ARG A 58 8.44 -2.21 -2.73
N THR A 59 7.58 -2.89 -1.99
CA THR A 59 6.36 -3.53 -2.54
C THR A 59 5.36 -2.51 -3.09
N VAL A 60 5.23 -1.36 -2.42
CA VAL A 60 4.33 -0.28 -2.88
C VAL A 60 4.90 0.42 -4.11
N GLU A 61 6.22 0.54 -4.19
CA GLU A 61 6.90 1.06 -5.36
C GLU A 61 6.79 0.13 -6.57
N LEU A 62 6.98 -1.18 -6.38
CA LEU A 62 6.78 -2.18 -7.42
C LEU A 62 5.33 -2.19 -7.91
N ALA A 63 4.35 -2.16 -7.00
CA ALA A 63 2.94 -2.12 -7.37
C ALA A 63 2.60 -0.88 -8.20
N PHE A 64 3.16 0.28 -7.85
CA PHE A 64 3.00 1.50 -8.64
C PHE A 64 3.56 1.35 -10.06
N TRP A 65 4.77 0.81 -10.19
CA TRP A 65 5.38 0.56 -11.50
C TRP A 65 4.60 -0.46 -12.33
N LEU A 66 4.02 -1.48 -11.70
CA LEU A 66 3.14 -2.43 -12.39
C LEU A 66 1.86 -1.79 -12.90
N VAL A 67 1.24 -0.86 -12.14
CA VAL A 67 0.09 -0.11 -12.65
C VAL A 67 0.49 0.74 -13.87
N ILE A 68 1.65 1.40 -13.83
CA ILE A 68 2.17 2.14 -14.99
C ILE A 68 2.39 1.21 -16.18
N ALA A 69 3.09 0.09 -15.98
CA ALA A 69 3.36 -0.88 -17.04
C ALA A 69 2.05 -1.40 -17.66
N SER A 70 1.06 -1.75 -16.83
CA SER A 70 -0.26 -2.19 -17.31
C SER A 70 -1.00 -1.09 -18.08
N SER A 71 -0.81 0.18 -17.72
CA SER A 71 -1.42 1.32 -18.39
C SER A 71 -0.80 1.52 -19.78
N VAL A 72 0.53 1.41 -19.89
CA VAL A 72 1.25 1.46 -21.17
C VAL A 72 0.79 0.32 -22.08
N LEU A 73 0.70 -0.90 -21.57
CA LEU A 73 0.19 -2.05 -22.33
C LEU A 73 -1.25 -1.83 -22.81
N ASN A 74 -2.11 -1.25 -21.96
CA ASN A 74 -3.49 -0.92 -22.34
C ASN A 74 -3.53 0.13 -23.46
N ILE A 75 -2.66 1.14 -23.40
CA ILE A 75 -2.56 2.17 -24.45
C ILE A 75 -2.13 1.54 -25.78
N LEU A 76 -1.12 0.68 -25.77
CA LEU A 76 -0.70 -0.07 -26.96
C LEU A 76 -1.85 -0.92 -27.52
N ASN A 77 -2.55 -1.65 -26.64
CA ASN A 77 -3.71 -2.46 -27.02
C ASN A 77 -4.85 -1.62 -27.62
N TYR A 78 -5.08 -0.42 -27.09
CA TYR A 78 -6.07 0.51 -27.63
C TYR A 78 -5.75 0.88 -29.09
N PHE A 79 -4.49 1.18 -29.41
CA PHE A 79 -4.09 1.46 -30.80
C PHE A 79 -4.23 0.24 -31.72
N LEU A 80 -3.93 -0.97 -31.23
CA LEU A 80 -4.12 -2.21 -31.99
C LEU A 80 -5.60 -2.48 -32.31
N THR A 81 -6.52 -2.04 -31.44
CA THR A 81 -7.97 -2.28 -31.57
C THR A 81 -8.71 -1.11 -32.21
N LEU A 82 -8.05 0.04 -32.41
CA LEU A 82 -8.70 1.31 -32.79
C LEU A 82 -9.43 1.24 -34.14
N ASN A 83 -8.78 0.73 -35.18
CA ASN A 83 -9.38 0.63 -36.52
C ASN A 83 -10.62 -0.29 -36.49
N TYR A 84 -10.49 -1.43 -35.81
CA TYR A 84 -11.58 -2.38 -35.64
C TYR A 84 -12.79 -1.76 -34.93
N VAL A 85 -12.56 -1.04 -33.83
CA VAL A 85 -13.64 -0.36 -33.08
C VAL A 85 -14.30 0.72 -33.94
N THR A 86 -13.53 1.48 -34.71
CA THR A 86 -14.04 2.56 -35.57
C THR A 86 -14.96 2.02 -36.66
N GLU A 87 -14.59 0.90 -37.27
CA GLU A 87 -15.39 0.22 -38.31
C GLU A 87 -16.68 -0.36 -37.72
N MET A 88 -16.60 -1.00 -36.55
CA MET A 88 -17.78 -1.60 -35.87
C MET A 88 -18.73 -0.58 -35.26
N SER A 89 -18.22 0.55 -34.76
CA SER A 89 -19.02 1.53 -34.03
C SER A 89 -19.86 2.44 -34.93
N GLY A 90 -19.73 2.31 -36.25
CA GLY A 90 -20.55 3.03 -37.23
C GLY A 90 -20.30 4.54 -37.31
N GLY A 91 -19.21 5.06 -36.72
CA GLY A 91 -18.86 6.48 -36.81
C GLY A 91 -17.98 7.03 -35.69
N ALA A 92 -17.36 8.18 -35.98
CA ALA A 92 -16.34 8.83 -35.15
C ALA A 92 -16.83 9.29 -33.76
N VAL A 93 -18.13 9.56 -33.58
CA VAL A 93 -18.69 10.02 -32.29
C VAL A 93 -18.56 8.94 -31.21
N VAL A 94 -18.90 7.69 -31.56
CA VAL A 94 -18.84 6.56 -30.62
C VAL A 94 -17.38 6.22 -30.29
N THR A 95 -16.51 6.20 -31.31
CA THR A 95 -15.07 6.00 -31.12
C THR A 95 -14.45 7.10 -30.25
N GLY A 96 -14.84 8.36 -30.46
CA GLY A 96 -14.37 9.49 -29.66
C GLY A 96 -14.81 9.40 -28.19
N ALA A 97 -16.04 9.01 -27.93
CA ALA A 97 -16.53 8.79 -26.57
C ALA A 97 -15.79 7.62 -25.87
N ALA A 98 -15.56 6.52 -26.58
CA ALA A 98 -14.78 5.39 -26.07
C ALA A 98 -13.33 5.79 -25.77
N ALA A 99 -12.70 6.57 -26.64
CA ALA A 99 -11.37 7.14 -26.43
C ALA A 99 -11.31 8.00 -25.16
N GLY A 100 -12.28 8.91 -24.99
CA GLY A 100 -12.38 9.78 -23.82
C GLY A 100 -12.52 9.00 -22.52
N GLY A 101 -13.41 8.00 -22.49
CA GLY A 101 -13.59 7.10 -21.34
C GLY A 101 -12.33 6.29 -21.02
N PHE A 102 -11.63 5.80 -22.05
CA PHE A 102 -10.37 5.06 -21.90
C PHE A 102 -9.26 5.93 -21.30
N ILE A 103 -9.06 7.14 -21.83
CA ILE A 103 -8.04 8.08 -21.35
C ILE A 103 -8.34 8.48 -19.90
N PHE A 104 -9.59 8.84 -19.61
CA PHE A 104 -10.02 9.21 -18.26
C PHE A 104 -9.84 8.08 -17.25
N GLY A 105 -10.28 6.86 -17.60
CA GLY A 105 -10.11 5.68 -16.76
C GLY A 105 -8.64 5.34 -16.49
N THR A 106 -7.78 5.48 -17.50
CA THR A 106 -6.33 5.26 -17.37
C THR A 106 -5.69 6.31 -16.46
N ALA A 107 -6.04 7.59 -16.64
CA ALA A 107 -5.56 8.67 -15.78
C ALA A 107 -5.96 8.46 -14.31
N ILE A 108 -7.21 8.03 -14.06
CA ILE A 108 -7.68 7.69 -12.71
C ILE A 108 -6.87 6.56 -12.09
N ARG A 109 -6.60 5.47 -12.84
CA ARG A 109 -5.80 4.34 -12.34
C ARG A 109 -4.40 4.79 -11.89
N ILE A 110 -3.75 5.65 -12.68
CA ILE A 110 -2.43 6.19 -12.35
C ILE A 110 -2.50 7.10 -11.11
N ALA A 111 -3.51 7.97 -11.03
CA ALA A 111 -3.71 8.84 -9.87
C ALA A 111 -3.97 8.04 -8.58
N LEU A 112 -4.81 6.99 -8.66
CA LEU A 112 -5.07 6.09 -7.53
C LEU A 112 -3.81 5.33 -7.12
N ALA A 113 -2.97 4.90 -8.06
CA ALA A 113 -1.69 4.28 -7.74
C ALA A 113 -0.76 5.26 -7.02
N ALA A 114 -0.71 6.53 -7.44
CA ALA A 114 0.03 7.56 -6.71
C ALA A 114 -0.53 7.81 -5.30
N LEU A 115 -1.84 7.81 -5.11
CA LEU A 115 -2.48 7.93 -3.80
C LEU A 115 -2.21 6.70 -2.92
N ALA A 116 -2.17 5.51 -3.50
CA ALA A 116 -1.75 4.30 -2.81
C ALA A 116 -0.29 4.41 -2.35
N ARG A 117 0.61 5.01 -3.15
CA ARG A 117 1.99 5.30 -2.70
C ARG A 117 2.06 6.27 -1.52
N GLN A 118 1.09 7.15 -1.38
CA GLN A 118 0.99 8.09 -0.26
C GLN A 118 0.38 7.47 1.01
N GLY A 119 0.10 6.16 1.03
CA GLY A 119 -0.45 5.45 2.19
C GLY A 119 -1.97 5.60 2.35
N GLN A 120 -2.70 5.97 1.28
CA GLN A 120 -4.16 6.04 1.30
C GLN A 120 -4.79 4.65 1.18
N ASN A 121 -5.28 4.09 2.30
CA ASN A 121 -5.76 2.71 2.32
C ASN A 121 -7.03 2.49 1.47
N TRP A 122 -7.86 3.53 1.30
CA TRP A 122 -9.05 3.46 0.43
C TRP A 122 -8.70 3.28 -1.05
N ALA A 123 -7.55 3.81 -1.50
CA ALA A 123 -7.14 3.74 -2.90
C ALA A 123 -6.92 2.29 -3.36
N ARG A 124 -6.53 1.40 -2.45
CA ARG A 124 -6.38 -0.04 -2.74
C ARG A 124 -7.70 -0.71 -3.07
N ILE A 125 -8.74 -0.41 -2.28
CA ILE A 125 -10.09 -0.95 -2.49
C ILE A 125 -10.64 -0.46 -3.82
N VAL A 126 -10.40 0.81 -4.17
CA VAL A 126 -10.82 1.32 -5.48
C VAL A 126 -10.04 0.66 -6.61
N LEU A 127 -8.71 0.48 -6.47
CA LEU A 127 -7.89 -0.21 -7.47
C LEU A 127 -8.33 -1.66 -7.70
N THR A 128 -8.79 -2.40 -6.67
CA THR A 128 -9.33 -3.75 -6.87
C THR A 128 -10.65 -3.75 -7.61
N VAL A 129 -11.52 -2.76 -7.38
CA VAL A 129 -12.75 -2.60 -8.16
C VAL A 129 -12.41 -2.36 -9.63
N PHE A 130 -11.44 -1.48 -9.92
CA PHE A 130 -10.97 -1.29 -11.28
C PHE A 130 -10.34 -2.56 -11.87
N ALA A 131 -9.62 -3.34 -11.07
CA ALA A 131 -9.02 -4.60 -11.52
C ALA A 131 -10.10 -5.64 -11.84
N ALA A 132 -11.14 -5.77 -11.00
CA ALA A 132 -12.28 -6.63 -11.27
C ALA A 132 -13.05 -6.18 -12.52
N LEU A 133 -13.29 -4.86 -12.66
CA LEU A 133 -13.92 -4.30 -13.87
C LEU A 133 -13.08 -4.55 -15.13
N SER A 134 -11.75 -4.60 -15.03
CA SER A 134 -10.91 -4.91 -16.19
C SER A 134 -11.14 -6.32 -16.75
N LEU A 135 -11.68 -7.24 -15.96
CA LEU A 135 -11.98 -8.61 -16.38
C LEU A 135 -13.17 -8.67 -17.35
N THR A 136 -14.05 -7.67 -17.39
CA THR A 136 -15.12 -7.63 -18.40
C THR A 136 -14.55 -7.51 -19.82
N GLY A 137 -13.33 -6.96 -19.95
CA GLY A 137 -12.60 -6.91 -21.21
C GLY A 137 -12.23 -8.29 -21.77
N LEU A 138 -12.30 -9.36 -20.97
CA LEU A 138 -12.06 -10.73 -21.44
C LEU A 138 -13.13 -11.21 -22.44
N LEU A 139 -14.35 -10.65 -22.39
CA LEU A 139 -15.46 -11.06 -23.26
C LEU A 139 -15.24 -10.74 -24.74
N GLY A 140 -14.38 -9.75 -25.03
CA GLY A 140 -14.05 -9.32 -26.40
C GLY A 140 -12.58 -9.45 -26.74
N LEU A 141 -11.83 -10.26 -25.98
CA LEU A 141 -10.36 -10.21 -25.97
C LEU A 141 -9.73 -10.40 -27.36
N PHE A 142 -10.21 -11.37 -28.13
CA PHE A 142 -9.61 -11.75 -29.43
C PHE A 142 -10.35 -11.18 -30.63
N VAL A 143 -11.30 -10.26 -30.40
CA VAL A 143 -12.19 -9.74 -31.43
C VAL A 143 -11.43 -8.94 -32.51
N ALA A 144 -10.36 -8.25 -32.12
CA ALA A 144 -9.44 -7.57 -33.05
C ALA A 144 -8.23 -8.43 -33.48
N GLY A 145 -8.26 -9.74 -33.20
CA GLY A 145 -7.23 -10.70 -33.58
C GLY A 145 -6.27 -11.12 -32.45
N PRO A 146 -5.40 -12.12 -32.72
CA PRO A 146 -4.57 -12.77 -31.69
C PRO A 146 -3.59 -11.83 -30.99
N LEU A 147 -2.95 -10.92 -31.73
CA LEU A 147 -1.94 -10.01 -31.18
C LEU A 147 -2.55 -9.01 -30.18
N ALA A 148 -3.70 -8.43 -30.53
CA ALA A 148 -4.47 -7.56 -29.64
C ALA A 148 -4.95 -8.35 -28.41
N GLY A 149 -5.49 -9.55 -28.60
CA GLY A 149 -5.96 -10.36 -27.47
C GLY A 149 -4.87 -10.76 -26.49
N LEU A 150 -3.69 -11.16 -26.97
CA LEU A 150 -2.56 -11.48 -26.08
C LEU A 150 -2.03 -10.25 -25.34
N THR A 151 -1.99 -9.09 -26.00
CA THR A 151 -1.56 -7.83 -25.39
C THR A 151 -2.55 -7.35 -24.33
N GLY A 152 -3.84 -7.41 -24.64
CA GLY A 152 -4.92 -7.13 -23.69
C GLY A 152 -4.90 -8.07 -22.48
N LEU A 153 -4.66 -9.36 -22.70
CA LEU A 153 -4.55 -10.36 -21.64
C LEU A 153 -3.38 -10.03 -20.71
N LEU A 154 -2.22 -9.72 -21.28
CA LEU A 154 -1.03 -9.34 -20.53
C LEU A 154 -1.26 -8.05 -19.72
N ALA A 155 -1.95 -7.07 -20.29
CA ALA A 155 -2.30 -5.82 -19.61
C ALA A 155 -3.21 -6.09 -18.39
N ILE A 156 -4.25 -6.90 -18.57
CA ILE A 156 -5.19 -7.30 -17.50
C ILE A 156 -4.44 -8.08 -16.41
N ALA A 157 -3.67 -9.11 -16.79
CA ALA A 157 -2.92 -9.94 -15.84
C ALA A 157 -1.95 -9.10 -15.01
N THR A 158 -1.23 -8.17 -15.64
CA THR A 158 -0.30 -7.26 -14.97
C THR A 158 -1.02 -6.35 -13.98
N PHE A 159 -2.18 -5.80 -14.36
CA PHE A 159 -2.96 -4.93 -13.49
C PHE A 159 -3.53 -5.68 -12.29
N VAL A 160 -4.04 -6.90 -12.49
CA VAL A 160 -4.51 -7.77 -11.42
C VAL A 160 -3.36 -8.16 -10.49
N ALA A 161 -2.18 -8.50 -11.02
CA ALA A 161 -1.00 -8.77 -10.22
C ALA A 161 -0.57 -7.56 -9.36
N ALA A 162 -0.64 -6.35 -9.92
CA ALA A 162 -0.39 -5.11 -9.18
C ALA A 162 -1.40 -4.94 -8.01
N ALA A 163 -2.68 -5.18 -8.28
CA ALA A 163 -3.73 -5.11 -7.28
C ALA A 163 -3.47 -6.12 -6.14
N VAL A 164 -3.13 -7.38 -6.47
CA VAL A 164 -2.78 -8.40 -5.47
C VAL A 164 -1.56 -7.97 -4.65
N MET A 165 -0.52 -7.42 -5.30
CA MET A 165 0.68 -6.95 -4.61
C MET A 165 0.42 -5.89 -3.53
N LEU A 166 -0.61 -5.07 -3.71
CA LEU A 166 -1.01 -4.08 -2.73
C LEU A 166 -1.59 -4.69 -1.44
N PHE A 167 -2.03 -5.95 -1.44
CA PHE A 167 -2.55 -6.64 -0.25
C PHE A 167 -1.53 -7.53 0.46
N LEU A 168 -0.29 -7.64 -0.05
CA LEU A 168 0.76 -8.39 0.63
C LEU A 168 1.07 -7.79 2.02
N LYS A 169 1.46 -8.66 2.96
CA LYS A 169 1.74 -8.35 4.37
C LYS A 169 2.60 -7.10 4.60
N PRO A 170 3.74 -6.91 3.88
CA PRO A 170 4.58 -5.71 4.02
C PRO A 170 3.84 -4.43 3.64
N SER A 171 2.94 -4.53 2.66
CA SER A 171 2.11 -3.41 2.25
C SER A 171 1.09 -3.09 3.34
N ASN A 172 0.51 -4.05 4.06
CA ASN A 172 -0.48 -3.75 5.11
C ASN A 172 0.12 -3.02 6.33
N GLU A 173 1.38 -3.31 6.67
CA GLU A 173 2.09 -2.62 7.75
C GLU A 173 2.31 -1.14 7.44
N PHE A 174 2.71 -0.79 6.21
CA PHE A 174 2.88 0.61 5.80
C PHE A 174 1.58 1.43 5.89
N PHE A 175 0.45 0.88 5.45
CA PHE A 175 -0.81 1.63 5.46
C PHE A 175 -1.38 1.78 6.87
N THR A 176 -1.08 0.83 7.76
CA THR A 176 -1.42 0.93 9.18
C THR A 176 -0.56 2.00 9.86
N ALA A 177 0.75 2.03 9.58
CA ALA A 177 1.66 3.08 10.05
C ALA A 177 1.28 4.48 9.51
N SER A 178 0.93 4.61 8.22
CA SER A 178 0.47 5.88 7.63
C SER A 178 -0.87 6.36 8.19
N LYS A 179 -1.76 5.45 8.62
CA LYS A 179 -3.00 5.81 9.32
C LYS A 179 -2.69 6.37 10.71
N ALA A 180 -1.82 5.71 11.46
CA ALA A 180 -1.39 6.13 12.79
C ALA A 180 -0.68 7.50 12.77
N TYR A 181 0.24 7.74 11.82
CA TYR A 181 0.93 9.04 11.65
C TYR A 181 -0.07 10.20 11.42
N ARG A 182 -1.06 10.01 10.55
CA ARG A 182 -2.06 11.05 10.26
C ARG A 182 -2.98 11.34 11.43
N GLN A 183 -3.30 10.32 12.24
CA GLN A 183 -4.06 10.52 13.47
C GLN A 183 -3.21 11.30 14.48
N ALA A 184 -1.96 10.91 14.71
CA ALA A 184 -1.05 11.62 15.61
C ALA A 184 -0.87 13.10 15.22
N LYS A 185 -0.69 13.42 13.94
CA LYS A 185 -0.56 14.80 13.45
C LYS A 185 -1.81 15.66 13.70
N LYS A 186 -3.01 15.07 13.69
CA LYS A 186 -4.26 15.79 13.96
C LYS A 186 -4.48 16.12 15.43
N PHE A 187 -3.87 15.35 16.34
CA PHE A 187 -3.99 15.55 17.79
C PHE A 187 -2.81 16.32 18.38
N ALA A 188 -1.78 16.60 17.58
CA ALA A 188 -0.62 17.42 17.94
C ALA A 188 -0.72 18.87 17.45
N ALA A 189 -1.85 19.26 16.88
CA ALA A 189 -2.20 20.62 16.43
C ALA A 189 -3.43 21.09 17.19
#